data_AF-A0A923Y426-F1
#
_entry.id   AF-A0A923Y426-F1
#
_cell.length_a   1.000
_cell.length_b   1.000
_cell.length_c   1.000
_cell.angle_alpha   90.00
_cell.angle_beta   90.00
_cell.angle_gamma   90.00
#
_symmetry.space_group_name_H-M   'P 1'
#
loop_
_entity.id
_entity.type
_entity.pdbx_description
1 polymer ?
#
loop_
_entity_poly.entity_id
_entity_poly.type
_entity_poly.pdbx_seq_one_letter_code
_entity_poly.pdbx_strand_id
1 'polypeptide(L)'
;MAKDKSIYTCTECGGTSPKWLGKCPSCEAWNTLVESVEEGASKNRYSSGNNANTRGLIASQPVATLSEIEATDVDRQPTGIDELDRVLGGGIVAGGVVLIGGDPGIGKSTLLLQALDTLSRSLSVRNMRTLYVTGEESGAQVAMRSRRLGLGASAVRVLAEIQLEKITATIQHEQPAVCVIDSIQT
;
A
#
# COMPACT_ATOMS: atom_id res chain seq x y z
N MET A 1 31.91 -16.34 -0.24
CA MET A 1 31.92 -14.94 0.21
C MET A 1 32.28 -14.08 -0.99
N ALA A 2 31.34 -13.27 -1.47
CA ALA A 2 31.57 -12.41 -2.62
C ALA A 2 32.52 -11.28 -2.20
N LYS A 3 33.58 -11.06 -2.97
CA LYS A 3 34.53 -9.96 -2.75
C LYS A 3 33.84 -8.67 -3.17
N ASP A 4 33.70 -7.71 -2.26
CA ASP A 4 33.19 -6.38 -2.59
C ASP A 4 34.09 -5.76 -3.67
N LYS A 5 33.48 -5.28 -4.76
CA LYS A 5 34.19 -4.56 -5.81
C LYS A 5 34.31 -3.11 -5.39
N SER A 6 35.52 -2.68 -5.02
CA SER A 6 35.82 -1.26 -4.82
C SER A 6 35.78 -0.49 -6.15
N ILE A 7 35.15 0.68 -6.17
CA ILE A 7 35.17 1.63 -7.29
C ILE A 7 35.76 2.96 -6.82
N TYR A 8 36.57 3.63 -7.64
CA TYR A 8 37.17 4.91 -7.28
C TYR A 8 36.39 6.05 -7.91
N THR A 9 35.88 6.97 -7.10
CA THR A 9 35.07 8.11 -7.54
C THR A 9 35.86 9.41 -7.39
N CYS A 10 35.85 10.26 -8.42
CA CYS A 10 36.51 11.55 -8.41
C CYS A 10 35.69 12.56 -7.58
N THR A 11 36.29 13.18 -6.56
CA THR A 11 35.65 14.23 -5.76
C THR A 11 35.36 15.52 -6.52
N GLU A 12 36.02 15.74 -7.66
CA GLU A 12 35.91 16.98 -8.44
C GLU A 12 34.82 16.91 -9.53
N CYS A 13 34.71 15.77 -10.21
CA CYS A 13 33.79 15.61 -11.35
C CYS A 13 32.84 14.43 -11.25
N GLY A 14 32.94 13.59 -10.21
CA GLY A 14 32.12 12.38 -10.06
C GLY A 14 32.49 11.22 -11.00
N GLY A 15 33.49 11.38 -11.87
CA GLY A 15 33.98 10.32 -12.76
C GLY A 15 34.47 9.10 -11.98
N THR A 16 34.11 7.89 -12.43
CA THR A 16 34.45 6.64 -11.75
C THR A 16 35.49 5.81 -12.49
N SER A 17 36.28 5.05 -11.75
CA SER A 17 37.30 4.13 -12.29
C SER A 17 37.34 2.84 -11.47
N PRO A 18 37.49 1.66 -12.10
CA PRO A 18 37.59 0.38 -11.40
C PRO A 18 38.95 0.18 -10.71
N LYS A 19 39.93 1.06 -10.94
CA LYS A 19 41.26 1.04 -10.30
C LYS A 19 41.70 2.46 -9.98
N TRP A 20 42.51 2.62 -8.93
CA TRP A 20 43.13 3.90 -8.62
C TRP A 20 44.22 4.22 -9.64
N LEU A 21 44.17 5.43 -10.22
CA LEU A 21 45.06 5.84 -11.31
C LEU A 21 45.87 7.12 -11.00
N GLY A 22 45.77 7.67 -9.78
CA GLY A 22 46.44 8.91 -9.37
C GLY A 22 45.90 10.19 -10.05
N LYS A 23 45.51 10.11 -11.32
CA LYS A 23 44.87 11.14 -12.14
C LYS A 23 43.47 10.67 -12.56
N CYS A 24 42.46 11.55 -12.45
CA CYS A 24 41.11 11.25 -12.92
C CYS A 24 41.07 11.13 -14.45
N PRO A 25 40.51 10.05 -15.03
CA PRO A 25 40.41 9.90 -16.48
C PRO A 25 39.36 10.81 -17.12
N SER A 26 38.45 11.39 -16.34
CA SER A 26 37.36 12.25 -16.84
C SER A 26 37.70 13.74 -16.82
N CYS A 27 38.26 14.25 -15.71
CA CYS A 27 38.57 15.68 -15.57
C CYS A 27 40.07 15.98 -15.44
N GLU A 28 40.92 14.96 -15.55
CA GLU A 28 42.38 15.10 -15.47
C GLU A 28 42.96 15.62 -14.15
N ALA A 29 42.13 15.81 -13.12
CA ALA A 29 42.58 16.25 -11.80
C ALA A 29 43.41 15.16 -11.08
N TRP A 30 44.45 15.60 -10.37
CA TRP A 30 45.34 14.72 -9.61
C TRP A 30 44.82 14.51 -8.18
N ASN A 31 45.01 13.31 -7.63
CA ASN A 31 44.67 12.93 -6.25
C ASN A 31 43.20 13.13 -5.85
N THR A 32 42.29 13.26 -6.81
CA THR A 32 40.85 13.42 -6.56
C THR A 32 40.08 12.09 -6.51
N LEU A 33 40.70 10.96 -6.87
CA LEU A 33 40.06 9.65 -6.89
C LEU A 33 40.07 9.04 -5.48
N VAL A 34 38.91 8.97 -4.84
CA VAL A 34 38.69 8.35 -3.53
C VAL A 34 38.03 6.99 -3.68
N GLU A 35 38.43 6.02 -2.85
CA GLU A 35 37.80 4.70 -2.83
C GLU A 35 36.37 4.84 -2.28
N SER A 36 35.41 4.46 -3.11
CA SER A 36 34.01 4.32 -2.74
C SER A 36 33.65 2.85 -2.86
N VAL A 37 32.94 2.33 -1.86
CA VAL A 37 32.25 1.06 -2.04
C VAL A 37 31.10 1.37 -3.00
N GLU A 38 30.91 0.58 -4.07
CA GLU A 38 29.61 0.64 -4.76
C GLU A 38 28.56 0.44 -3.66
N GLU A 39 27.68 1.42 -3.44
CA GLU A 39 26.37 1.13 -2.88
C GLU A 39 25.72 0.21 -3.90
N GLY A 40 26.08 -1.08 -3.85
CA GLY A 40 25.45 -2.12 -4.63
C GLY A 40 24.00 -1.96 -4.29
N ALA A 41 23.22 -1.51 -5.30
CA ALA A 41 21.83 -1.09 -5.18
C ALA A 41 21.23 -1.86 -4.03
N SER A 42 21.04 -1.18 -2.89
CA SER A 42 20.55 -1.86 -1.71
C SER A 42 19.31 -2.56 -2.20
N LYS A 43 19.38 -3.90 -2.24
CA LYS A 43 18.20 -4.72 -2.45
C LYS A 43 17.43 -4.52 -1.18
N ASN A 44 16.77 -3.37 -1.10
CA ASN A 44 15.65 -3.16 -0.24
C ASN A 44 14.79 -4.37 -0.56
N ARG A 45 14.70 -5.31 0.39
CA ARG A 45 13.92 -6.53 0.27
C ARG A 45 12.42 -6.25 0.08
N TYR A 46 12.06 -4.97 -0.03
CA TYR A 46 10.76 -4.43 -0.37
C TYR A 46 10.56 -4.07 -1.86
N SER A 47 11.53 -4.23 -2.76
CA SER A 47 11.33 -3.90 -4.19
C SER A 47 11.51 -5.05 -5.20
N SER A 48 11.71 -6.30 -4.76
CA SER A 48 11.80 -7.43 -5.68
C SER A 48 10.52 -8.27 -5.68
N GLY A 49 9.53 -7.78 -6.40
CA GLY A 49 8.45 -8.61 -6.93
C GLY A 49 8.15 -8.14 -8.36
N ASN A 50 8.35 -9.02 -9.33
CA ASN A 50 8.01 -8.87 -10.76
C ASN A 50 6.49 -8.71 -11.02
N ASN A 51 5.78 -7.97 -10.16
CA ASN A 51 4.41 -7.59 -10.38
C ASN A 51 4.39 -6.22 -11.05
N ALA A 52 4.02 -6.20 -12.33
CA ALA A 52 3.67 -4.99 -13.06
C ALA A 52 2.52 -4.18 -12.41
N ASN A 53 1.94 -4.68 -11.31
CA ASN A 53 0.81 -4.11 -10.58
C ASN A 53 1.18 -3.38 -9.28
N THR A 54 2.47 -3.24 -8.94
CA THR A 54 2.94 -2.41 -7.81
C THR A 54 3.75 -1.21 -8.31
N ARG A 55 3.23 -0.50 -9.32
CA ARG A 55 3.57 0.93 -9.44
C ARG A 55 2.92 1.59 -8.23
N GLY A 56 3.70 2.30 -7.42
CA GLY A 56 3.14 3.20 -6.42
C GLY A 56 2.05 4.03 -7.10
N LEU A 57 0.90 4.19 -6.44
CA LEU A 57 -0.27 4.89 -6.96
C LEU A 57 0.01 6.34 -7.35
N ILE A 58 1.16 6.86 -6.92
CA ILE A 58 1.65 8.19 -7.19
C ILE A 58 2.84 8.06 -8.13
N ALA A 59 2.68 8.56 -9.36
CA ALA A 59 3.80 8.76 -10.26
C ALA A 59 4.76 9.79 -9.63
N SER A 60 6.06 9.52 -9.68
CA SER A 60 7.06 10.51 -9.28
C SER A 60 6.95 11.72 -10.21
N GLN A 61 6.86 12.91 -9.62
CA GLN A 61 6.84 14.19 -10.33
C GLN A 61 8.03 15.04 -9.87
N PRO A 62 8.58 15.92 -10.74
CA PRO A 62 9.63 16.83 -10.34
C PRO A 62 9.16 17.77 -9.23
N VAL A 63 10.10 18.34 -8.48
CA VAL A 63 9.79 19.35 -7.47
C VAL A 63 9.13 20.56 -8.15
N ALA A 64 7.94 20.93 -7.70
CA ALA A 64 7.15 22.05 -8.19
C ALA A 64 6.52 22.80 -7.01
N THR A 65 6.19 24.08 -7.21
CA THR A 65 5.40 24.83 -6.25
C THR A 65 3.95 24.36 -6.27
N LEU A 66 3.23 24.48 -5.14
CA LEU A 66 1.84 24.01 -5.06
C LEU A 66 0.92 24.67 -6.12
N SER A 67 1.20 25.91 -6.48
CA SER A 67 0.48 26.65 -7.54
C SER A 67 0.69 26.11 -8.95
N GLU A 68 1.73 25.31 -9.18
CA GLU A 68 2.05 24.69 -10.47
C GLU A 68 1.45 23.27 -10.58
N ILE A 69 0.83 22.75 -9.50
CA ILE A 69 0.24 21.42 -9.48
C ILE A 69 -1.25 21.54 -9.83
N GLU A 70 -1.65 20.92 -10.94
CA GLU A 70 -3.06 20.83 -11.29
C GLU A 70 -3.80 19.93 -10.29
N ALA A 71 -4.88 20.45 -9.71
CA ALA A 71 -5.76 19.68 -8.86
C ALA A 71 -6.70 18.83 -9.73
N THR A 72 -6.53 17.52 -9.66
CA THR A 72 -7.49 16.56 -10.24
C THR A 72 -8.41 16.02 -9.16
N ASP A 73 -9.71 16.12 -9.39
CA ASP A 73 -10.70 15.43 -8.57
C ASP A 73 -10.70 13.93 -8.89
N VAL A 74 -10.89 13.10 -7.88
CA VAL A 74 -10.85 11.64 -8.03
C VAL A 74 -12.23 11.08 -7.73
N ASP A 75 -12.70 10.17 -8.58
CA ASP A 75 -13.98 9.49 -8.37
C ASP A 75 -14.00 8.76 -7.02
N ARG A 76 -15.06 9.03 -6.25
CA ARG A 76 -15.29 8.46 -4.93
C ARG A 76 -16.48 7.51 -4.99
N GLN A 77 -16.34 6.37 -4.33
CA GLN A 77 -17.44 5.44 -4.10
C GLN A 77 -17.98 5.69 -2.70
N PRO A 78 -19.23 6.21 -2.56
CA PRO A 78 -19.86 6.34 -1.26
C PRO A 78 -19.99 4.98 -0.58
N THR A 79 -19.72 4.96 0.73
CA THR A 79 -19.92 3.79 1.60
C THR A 79 -21.39 3.56 1.93
N GLY A 80 -22.22 4.59 1.76
CA GLY A 80 -23.65 4.59 2.12
C GLY A 80 -23.88 4.76 3.62
N ILE A 81 -22.88 5.26 4.34
CA ILE A 81 -22.97 5.72 5.73
C ILE A 81 -22.60 7.20 5.72
N ASP A 82 -23.60 8.07 5.84
CA ASP A 82 -23.46 9.51 5.59
C ASP A 82 -22.32 10.17 6.37
N GLU A 83 -22.18 9.91 7.67
CA GLU A 83 -21.11 10.49 8.48
C GLU A 83 -19.72 9.93 8.13
N LEU A 84 -19.64 8.66 7.71
CA LEU A 84 -18.39 8.08 7.22
C LEU A 84 -18.00 8.71 5.89
N ASP A 85 -18.96 8.86 4.97
CA ASP A 85 -18.75 9.50 3.67
C ASP A 85 -18.34 10.96 3.85
N ARG A 86 -18.95 11.69 4.78
CA ARG A 86 -18.56 13.06 5.14
C ARG A 86 -17.10 13.13 5.60
N VAL A 87 -16.67 12.25 6.49
CA VAL A 87 -15.29 12.20 6.99
C VAL A 87 -14.31 11.82 5.87
N LEU A 88 -14.71 10.93 4.97
CA LEU A 88 -13.90 10.52 3.82
C LEU A 88 -13.89 11.53 2.67
N GLY A 89 -14.69 12.61 2.74
CA GLY A 89 -14.80 13.61 1.67
C GLY A 89 -15.66 13.16 0.49
N GLY A 90 -16.69 12.36 0.74
CA GLY A 90 -17.66 11.85 -0.24
C GLY A 90 -17.62 10.33 -0.46
N GLY A 91 -16.65 9.63 0.14
CA GLY A 91 -16.52 8.16 0.02
C GLY A 91 -15.08 7.71 -0.19
N ILE A 92 -14.90 6.40 -0.41
CA ILE A 92 -13.59 5.77 -0.62
C ILE A 92 -13.09 5.98 -2.05
N VAL A 93 -11.77 6.04 -2.20
CA VAL A 93 -11.08 6.23 -3.50
C VAL A 93 -10.33 4.97 -3.88
N ALA A 94 -10.35 4.61 -5.17
CA ALA A 94 -9.61 3.46 -5.68
C ALA A 94 -8.09 3.61 -5.44
N GLY A 95 -7.45 2.53 -4.96
CA GLY A 95 -6.05 2.56 -4.54
C GLY A 95 -5.80 3.28 -3.20
N GLY A 96 -6.78 3.97 -2.63
CA GLY A 96 -6.64 4.60 -1.32
C GLY A 96 -6.42 3.57 -0.20
N VAL A 97 -5.71 4.00 0.85
CA VAL A 97 -5.62 3.27 2.12
C VAL A 97 -6.18 4.16 3.21
N VAL A 98 -7.14 3.63 3.97
CA VAL A 98 -7.80 4.34 5.08
C VAL A 98 -7.51 3.60 6.37
N LEU A 99 -6.98 4.32 7.36
CA LEU A 99 -6.78 3.80 8.72
C LEU A 99 -7.91 4.29 9.62
N ILE A 100 -8.62 3.37 10.26
CA ILE A 100 -9.63 3.69 11.28
C ILE A 100 -9.06 3.41 12.67
N GLY A 101 -8.76 4.48 13.40
CA GLY A 101 -8.31 4.44 14.79
C GLY A 101 -9.46 4.64 15.78
N GLY A 102 -9.27 4.18 17.02
CA GLY A 102 -10.20 4.40 18.12
C GLY A 102 -10.07 3.34 19.21
N ASP A 103 -10.63 3.61 20.38
CA ASP A 103 -10.52 2.75 21.54
C ASP A 103 -11.11 1.34 21.29
N PRO A 104 -10.62 0.30 21.99
CA PRO A 104 -11.25 -1.02 21.97
C PRO A 104 -12.73 -0.90 22.33
N GLY A 105 -13.59 -1.61 21.58
CA GLY A 105 -15.04 -1.60 21.84
C GLY A 105 -15.81 -0.38 21.34
N ILE A 106 -15.17 0.66 20.79
CA ILE A 106 -15.88 1.84 20.25
C ILE A 106 -16.73 1.54 18.99
N GLY A 107 -16.62 0.34 18.43
CA GLY A 107 -17.45 -0.11 17.30
C GLY A 107 -16.78 -0.08 15.92
N LYS A 108 -15.44 0.02 15.83
CA LYS A 108 -14.69 0.02 14.55
C LYS A 108 -15.07 -1.13 13.62
N SER A 109 -14.97 -2.38 14.10
CA SER A 109 -15.31 -3.58 13.35
C SER A 109 -16.79 -3.60 12.94
N THR A 110 -17.68 -3.07 13.79
CA THR A 110 -19.12 -2.97 13.48
C THR A 110 -19.35 -2.00 12.31
N LEU A 111 -18.77 -0.81 12.38
CA LEU A 111 -18.85 0.20 11.33
C LEU A 111 -18.29 -0.33 10.01
N LEU A 112 -17.12 -0.97 10.05
CA LEU A 112 -16.45 -1.53 8.87
C LEU A 112 -17.28 -2.65 8.22
N LEU A 113 -17.88 -3.53 9.02
CA LEU A 113 -18.72 -4.61 8.50
C LEU A 113 -20.00 -4.06 7.84
N GLN A 114 -20.63 -3.05 8.44
CA GLN A 114 -21.79 -2.37 7.85
C GLN A 114 -21.42 -1.64 6.55
N ALA A 115 -20.28 -0.94 6.52
CA ALA A 115 -19.79 -0.26 5.33
C ALA A 115 -19.51 -1.26 4.18
N LEU A 116 -18.81 -2.36 4.45
CA LEU A 116 -18.57 -3.39 3.44
C LEU A 116 -19.85 -4.03 2.92
N ASP A 117 -20.84 -4.23 3.79
CA ASP A 117 -22.11 -4.81 3.38
C ASP A 117 -22.88 -3.85 2.45
N THR A 118 -22.98 -2.58 2.79
CA THR A 118 -23.59 -1.57 1.91
C THR A 118 -22.84 -1.43 0.59
N LEU A 119 -21.50 -1.41 0.63
CA LEU A 119 -20.66 -1.39 -0.57
C LEU A 119 -20.86 -2.62 -1.46
N SER A 120 -20.99 -3.81 -0.88
CA SER A 120 -21.23 -5.05 -1.64
C SER A 120 -22.57 -5.05 -2.38
N ARG A 121 -23.57 -4.34 -1.82
CA ARG A 121 -24.93 -4.20 -2.35
C ARG A 121 -25.10 -2.96 -3.24
N SER A 122 -24.06 -2.14 -3.39
CA SER A 122 -24.12 -0.88 -4.15
C SER A 122 -24.46 -1.15 -5.62
N LEU A 123 -25.44 -0.43 -6.14
CA LEU A 123 -25.88 -0.54 -7.54
C LEU A 123 -24.95 0.17 -8.52
N SER A 124 -24.14 1.12 -8.03
CA SER A 124 -23.19 1.91 -8.84
C SER A 124 -22.09 1.03 -9.45
N VAL A 125 -21.73 -0.06 -8.77
CA VAL A 125 -20.81 -1.08 -9.27
C VAL A 125 -21.51 -2.42 -9.10
N ARG A 126 -22.06 -2.97 -10.20
CA ARG A 126 -22.79 -4.25 -10.16
C ARG A 126 -21.95 -5.31 -9.43
N ASN A 127 -22.42 -5.70 -8.24
CA ASN A 127 -21.87 -6.79 -7.45
C ASN A 127 -20.40 -6.55 -7.03
N MET A 128 -20.13 -5.39 -6.42
CA MET A 128 -18.78 -5.05 -5.96
C MET A 128 -18.25 -6.10 -4.97
N ARG A 129 -17.15 -6.76 -5.34
CA ARG A 129 -16.55 -7.81 -4.52
C ARG A 129 -15.84 -7.17 -3.33
N THR A 130 -16.36 -7.42 -2.13
CA THR A 130 -15.75 -6.98 -0.88
C THR A 130 -15.13 -8.16 -0.12
N LEU A 131 -14.08 -7.89 0.65
CA LEU A 131 -13.42 -8.87 1.49
C LEU A 131 -13.18 -8.29 2.90
N TYR A 132 -13.66 -8.98 3.92
CA TYR A 132 -13.37 -8.71 5.32
C TYR A 132 -12.37 -9.74 5.82
N VAL A 133 -11.15 -9.30 6.14
CA VAL A 133 -10.12 -10.14 6.74
C VAL A 133 -10.09 -9.86 8.22
N THR A 134 -10.09 -10.89 9.05
CA THR A 134 -9.95 -10.73 10.49
C THR A 134 -8.94 -11.69 11.11
N GLY A 135 -8.13 -11.15 12.01
CA GLY A 135 -7.23 -11.91 12.89
C GLY A 135 -7.75 -12.03 14.32
N GLU A 136 -8.72 -11.19 14.71
CA GLU A 136 -9.24 -11.15 16.09
C GLU A 136 -10.44 -12.09 16.32
N GLU A 137 -11.24 -12.34 15.29
CA GLU A 137 -12.47 -13.12 15.40
C GLU A 137 -12.49 -14.31 14.43
N SER A 138 -13.13 -15.41 14.84
CA SER A 138 -13.46 -16.49 13.91
C SER A 138 -14.58 -16.08 12.96
N GLY A 139 -14.65 -16.72 11.78
CA GLY A 139 -15.75 -16.49 10.83
C GLY A 139 -17.14 -16.74 11.43
N ALA A 140 -17.26 -17.68 12.38
CA ALA A 140 -18.51 -17.91 13.10
C ALA A 140 -18.93 -16.73 14.00
N GLN A 141 -17.96 -16.09 14.68
CA GLN A 141 -18.22 -14.89 15.49
C GLN A 141 -18.66 -13.71 14.62
N VAL A 142 -17.97 -13.47 13.50
CA VAL A 142 -18.36 -12.45 12.53
C VAL A 142 -19.78 -12.70 12.00
N ALA A 143 -20.11 -13.95 11.63
CA ALA A 143 -21.45 -14.31 11.16
C ALA A 143 -22.55 -14.12 12.22
N MET A 144 -22.25 -14.36 13.50
CA MET A 144 -23.21 -14.06 14.58
C MET A 144 -23.44 -12.56 14.72
N ARG A 145 -22.38 -11.74 14.60
CA ARG A 145 -22.49 -10.28 14.64
C ARG A 145 -23.28 -9.73 13.46
N SER A 146 -23.00 -10.20 12.25
CA SER A 146 -23.71 -9.74 11.04
C SER A 146 -25.23 -9.94 11.18
N ARG A 147 -25.67 -11.09 11.73
CA ARG A 147 -27.10 -11.36 12.01
C ARG A 147 -27.70 -10.37 13.00
N ARG A 148 -26.99 -10.02 14.08
CA ARG A 148 -27.45 -9.01 15.07
C ARG A 148 -27.56 -7.61 14.47
N LEU A 149 -26.73 -7.30 13.48
CA LEU A 149 -26.75 -6.04 12.75
C LEU A 149 -27.79 -6.00 11.62
N GLY A 150 -28.58 -7.07 11.44
CA GLY A 150 -29.56 -7.16 10.35
C GLY A 150 -28.95 -7.51 8.98
N LEU A 151 -27.68 -7.91 8.93
CA LEU A 151 -26.92 -8.22 7.72
C LEU A 151 -26.96 -9.73 7.37
N GLY A 152 -28.06 -10.42 7.70
CA GLY A 152 -28.16 -11.88 7.54
C GLY A 152 -28.10 -12.37 6.09
N ALA A 153 -28.43 -11.52 5.12
CA ALA A 153 -28.36 -11.78 3.69
C ALA A 153 -27.13 -11.14 3.02
N SER A 154 -26.11 -10.79 3.82
CA SER A 154 -24.89 -10.15 3.33
C SER A 154 -24.14 -11.01 2.31
N ALA A 155 -23.62 -10.36 1.29
CA ALA A 155 -22.70 -10.97 0.32
C ALA A 155 -21.21 -10.73 0.69
N VAL A 156 -20.95 -10.14 1.86
CA VAL A 156 -19.58 -9.87 2.32
C VAL A 156 -18.84 -11.18 2.53
N ARG A 157 -17.68 -11.27 1.89
CA ARG A 157 -16.80 -12.44 1.97
C ARG A 157 -15.86 -12.25 3.15
N VAL A 158 -15.65 -13.31 3.93
CA VAL A 158 -14.86 -13.23 5.17
C VAL A 158 -13.69 -14.22 5.11
N LEU A 159 -12.51 -13.75 5.52
CA LEU A 159 -11.32 -14.57 5.74
C LEU A 159 -10.87 -14.39 7.19
N ALA A 160 -10.86 -15.48 7.97
CA ALA A 160 -10.25 -15.48 9.31
C ALA A 160 -8.82 -16.01 9.18
N GLU A 161 -7.83 -15.12 9.16
CA GLU A 161 -6.41 -15.46 8.94
C GLU A 161 -5.51 -14.34 9.49
N ILE A 162 -4.33 -14.73 9.99
CA ILE A 162 -3.33 -13.82 10.56
C ILE A 162 -2.02 -13.82 9.76
N GLN A 163 -1.79 -14.83 8.93
CA GLN A 163 -0.57 -14.91 8.12
C GLN A 163 -0.67 -14.01 6.89
N LEU A 164 0.19 -12.98 6.85
CA LEU A 164 0.22 -11.99 5.78
C LEU A 164 0.36 -12.62 4.38
N GLU A 165 1.15 -13.68 4.24
CA GLU A 165 1.37 -14.36 2.96
C GLU A 165 0.08 -14.95 2.41
N LYS A 166 -0.73 -15.57 3.28
CA LYS A 166 -2.02 -16.14 2.90
C LYS A 166 -3.06 -15.07 2.63
N ILE A 167 -3.08 -14.01 3.43
CA ILE A 167 -3.95 -12.85 3.20
C ILE A 167 -3.64 -12.24 1.82
N THR A 168 -2.36 -12.01 1.53
CA THR A 168 -1.90 -11.44 0.26
C THR A 168 -2.24 -12.37 -0.91
N ALA A 169 -1.98 -13.68 -0.79
CA ALA A 169 -2.34 -14.66 -1.81
C ALA A 169 -3.86 -14.69 -2.06
N THR A 170 -4.66 -14.58 -1.00
CA THR A 170 -6.12 -14.53 -1.10
C THR A 170 -6.56 -13.26 -1.82
N ILE A 171 -6.03 -12.08 -1.45
CA ILE A 171 -6.35 -10.81 -2.13
C ILE A 171 -5.96 -10.88 -3.61
N GLN A 172 -4.82 -11.48 -3.94
CA GLN A 172 -4.38 -11.66 -5.34
C GLN A 172 -5.29 -12.60 -6.13
N HIS A 173 -5.75 -13.70 -5.54
CA HIS A 173 -6.68 -14.63 -6.18
C HIS A 173 -8.08 -14.02 -6.31
N GLU A 174 -8.55 -13.37 -5.25
CA GLU A 174 -9.92 -12.91 -5.15
C GLU A 174 -10.18 -11.55 -5.77
N GLN A 175 -9.14 -10.75 -5.98
CA GLN A 175 -9.22 -9.41 -6.58
C GLN A 175 -10.43 -8.60 -6.05
N PRO A 176 -10.58 -8.44 -4.72
CA PRO A 176 -11.66 -7.64 -4.18
C PRO A 176 -11.47 -6.17 -4.57
N ALA A 177 -12.57 -5.47 -4.85
CA ALA A 177 -12.55 -4.04 -5.10
C ALA A 177 -12.31 -3.24 -3.81
N VAL A 178 -12.77 -3.78 -2.67
CA VAL A 178 -12.56 -3.20 -1.34
C VAL A 178 -12.20 -4.31 -0.36
N CYS A 179 -11.14 -4.10 0.40
CA CYS A 179 -10.67 -5.02 1.43
C CYS A 179 -10.56 -4.30 2.77
N VAL A 180 -11.05 -4.93 3.84
CA VAL A 180 -10.84 -4.50 5.23
C VAL A 180 -9.95 -5.51 5.92
N ILE A 181 -8.98 -5.01 6.69
CA ILE A 181 -8.13 -5.81 7.58
C ILE A 181 -8.46 -5.42 9.03
N ASP A 182 -9.06 -6.34 9.80
CA ASP A 182 -9.48 -6.15 11.19
C ASP A 182 -8.85 -7.21 12.13
N SER A 183 -7.69 -6.96 12.74
CA SER A 183 -7.01 -5.69 12.86
C SER A 183 -5.53 -5.79 12.47
N ILE A 184 -4.83 -4.66 12.45
CA ILE A 184 -3.41 -4.60 12.08
C ILE A 184 -2.49 -5.09 13.21
N GLN A 185 -3.02 -5.22 14.43
CA GLN A 185 -2.27 -5.62 15.62
C GLN A 185 -2.02 -7.13 15.70
N THR A 186 -2.82 -7.92 15.00
CA THR A 186 -2.75 -9.39 14.96
C THR A 186 -1.99 -9.88 13.76
#